data_AF-A0A1E9A9P2-F1
#
_entry.id   AF-A0A1E9A9P2-F1
#
_cell.length_a   1.000
_cell.length_b   1.000
_cell.length_c   1.000
_cell.angle_alpha   90.00
_cell.angle_beta   90.00
_cell.angle_gamma   90.00
#
_symmetry.space_group_name_H-M   'P 1'
#
loop_
_entity.id
_entity.type
_entity.pdbx_description
1 polymer ?
#
loop_
_entity_poly.entity_id
_entity_poly.type
_entity_poly.pdbx_seq_one_letter_code
_entity_poly.pdbx_strand_id
1 'polypeptide(L)'
;MTSQIKNWSMTLVVVGLISLINNWFGYHHGPFKALPGIVALMAIAFIGMLLGRLIPLSIPSIAYIGVLGLILTIPGVPGAAHIAHWTKQVDLMALATPVVAYAGISIGNSWLAFLKLGWRTIIVGMVVLISTYVGSAVVAEIVLRIQGMV
;
A
#
# COMPACT_ATOMS: atom_id res chain seq x y z
N MET A 1 7.18 -4.41 -23.72
CA MET A 1 6.47 -3.33 -23.01
C MET A 1 5.02 -3.73 -22.71
N THR A 2 4.29 -4.23 -23.71
CA THR A 2 2.90 -4.70 -23.61
C THR A 2 2.68 -5.81 -22.57
N SER A 3 3.59 -6.79 -22.46
CA SER A 3 3.45 -7.90 -21.49
C SER A 3 3.52 -7.44 -20.03
N GLN A 4 4.42 -6.52 -19.70
CA GLN A 4 4.54 -6.02 -18.32
C GLN A 4 3.38 -5.12 -17.92
N ILE A 5 2.94 -4.23 -18.82
CA ILE A 5 1.78 -3.38 -18.56
C ILE A 5 0.53 -4.25 -18.32
N LYS A 6 0.33 -5.29 -19.14
CA LYS A 6 -0.74 -6.27 -18.95
C LYS A 6 -0.67 -6.93 -17.57
N ASN A 7 0.51 -7.36 -17.13
CA ASN A 7 0.69 -7.99 -15.82
C ASN A 7 0.38 -7.02 -14.67
N TRP A 8 0.86 -5.77 -14.72
CA TRP A 8 0.55 -4.76 -13.71
C TRP A 8 -0.94 -4.47 -13.60
N SER A 9 -1.61 -4.25 -14.74
CA SER A 9 -3.04 -4.02 -14.76
C SER A 9 -3.81 -5.22 -14.19
N MET A 10 -3.42 -6.44 -14.54
CA MET A 10 -4.04 -7.66 -14.00
C MET A 10 -3.83 -7.79 -12.49
N THR A 11 -2.61 -7.54 -12.00
CA THR A 11 -2.32 -7.57 -10.55
C THR A 11 -3.13 -6.51 -9.81
N LEU A 12 -3.21 -5.28 -10.33
CA LEU A 12 -4.01 -4.22 -9.72
C LEU A 12 -5.49 -4.58 -9.64
N VAL A 13 -6.05 -5.20 -10.69
CA VAL A 13 -7.45 -5.65 -10.70
C VAL A 13 -7.68 -6.73 -9.64
N VAL A 14 -6.79 -7.72 -9.55
CA VAL A 14 -6.89 -8.79 -8.53
C VAL A 14 -6.79 -8.20 -7.12
N VAL A 15 -5.80 -7.33 -6.88
CA VAL A 15 -5.62 -6.64 -5.60
C VAL A 15 -6.84 -5.78 -5.25
N GLY A 16 -7.37 -5.03 -6.21
CA GLY A 16 -8.56 -4.21 -6.04
C GLY A 16 -9.81 -5.01 -5.69
N LEU A 17 -10.03 -6.15 -6.34
CA LEU A 17 -11.15 -7.05 -6.03
C LEU A 17 -11.04 -7.66 -4.63
N ILE A 18 -9.86 -8.19 -4.27
CA ILE A 18 -9.62 -8.73 -2.93
C ILE A 18 -9.80 -7.63 -1.88
N SER A 19 -9.29 -6.43 -2.15
CA SER A 19 -9.43 -5.28 -1.25
C SER A 19 -10.89 -4.87 -1.08
N LEU A 20 -11.68 -4.85 -2.17
CA LEU A 20 -13.10 -4.49 -2.13
C LEU A 20 -13.91 -5.48 -1.29
N ILE A 21 -13.66 -6.78 -1.49
CA ILE A 21 -14.29 -7.86 -0.70
C ILE A 21 -13.90 -7.69 0.78
N ASN A 22 -12.62 -7.51 1.07
CA ASN A 22 -12.14 -7.36 2.44
C ASN A 22 -12.68 -6.08 3.12
N ASN A 23 -12.80 -4.98 2.38
CA ASN A 23 -13.36 -3.73 2.89
C ASN A 23 -14.83 -3.89 3.27
N TRP A 24 -15.58 -4.69 2.50
CA TRP A 24 -16.98 -4.96 2.77
C TRP A 24 -17.18 -5.88 3.97
N PHE A 25 -16.50 -7.03 4.00
CA PHE A 25 -16.68 -8.02 5.06
C PHE A 25 -15.92 -7.69 6.35
N GLY A 26 -14.71 -7.13 6.24
CA GLY A 26 -13.83 -6.87 7.38
C GLY A 26 -14.12 -5.56 8.10
N TYR A 27 -14.60 -4.53 7.38
CA TYR A 27 -14.68 -3.16 7.90
C TYR A 27 -16.05 -2.49 7.70
N HIS A 28 -17.05 -3.23 7.22
CA HIS A 28 -18.45 -2.80 7.10
C HIS A 28 -18.69 -1.55 6.22
N HIS A 29 -17.71 -1.14 5.42
CA HIS A 29 -17.89 -0.10 4.42
C HIS A 29 -18.58 -0.70 3.18
N GLY A 30 -19.74 -0.14 2.81
CA GLY A 30 -20.50 -0.64 1.67
C GLY A 30 -19.68 -0.63 0.37
N PRO A 31 -19.72 -1.71 -0.44
CA PRO A 31 -18.82 -1.89 -1.58
C PRO A 31 -18.97 -0.78 -2.61
N PHE A 32 -20.18 -0.28 -2.84
CA PHE A 32 -20.44 0.82 -3.76
C PHE A 32 -19.83 2.16 -3.32
N LYS A 33 -19.65 2.38 -2.00
CA LYS A 33 -19.03 3.60 -1.47
C LYS A 33 -17.50 3.53 -1.55
N ALA A 34 -16.93 2.34 -1.38
CA ALA A 34 -15.48 2.10 -1.39
C ALA A 34 -14.91 1.94 -2.81
N LEU A 35 -15.71 1.46 -3.75
CA LEU A 35 -15.32 1.23 -5.15
C LEU A 35 -14.61 2.44 -5.80
N PRO A 36 -15.15 3.68 -5.78
CA PRO A 36 -14.46 4.81 -6.39
C PRO A 36 -13.10 5.09 -5.74
N GLY A 37 -12.95 4.81 -4.43
CA GLY A 37 -11.69 4.97 -3.72
C GLY A 37 -10.66 3.95 -4.17
N ILE A 38 -11.04 2.67 -4.27
CA ILE A 38 -10.17 1.60 -4.76
C ILE A 38 -9.73 1.85 -6.20
N VAL A 39 -10.66 2.27 -7.07
CA VAL A 39 -10.35 2.60 -8.47
C VAL A 39 -9.39 3.78 -8.56
N ALA A 40 -9.59 4.83 -7.75
CA ALA A 40 -8.67 5.97 -7.70
C ALA A 40 -7.26 5.53 -7.25
N LEU A 41 -7.15 4.71 -6.20
CA LEU A 41 -5.86 4.18 -5.73
C LEU A 41 -5.18 3.30 -6.78
N MET A 42 -5.93 2.46 -7.49
CA MET A 42 -5.42 1.65 -8.60
C MET A 42 -4.88 2.53 -9.75
N ALA A 43 -5.60 3.59 -10.11
CA ALA A 43 -5.18 4.53 -11.15
C ALA A 43 -3.88 5.25 -10.75
N ILE A 44 -3.80 5.73 -9.50
CA ILE A 44 -2.61 6.37 -8.92
C ILE A 44 -1.41 5.41 -8.96
N ALA A 45 -1.61 4.17 -8.52
CA ALA A 45 -0.57 3.14 -8.56
C ALA A 45 -0.10 2.86 -10.00
N PHE A 46 -1.03 2.74 -10.94
CA PHE A 46 -0.71 2.47 -12.34
C PHE A 46 0.10 3.60 -12.97
N ILE A 47 -0.33 4.86 -12.79
CA ILE A 47 0.38 6.03 -13.30
C ILE A 47 1.76 6.14 -12.63
N GLY A 48 1.87 5.95 -11.32
CA GLY A 48 3.15 5.97 -10.62
C GLY A 48 4.13 4.88 -11.09
N MET A 49 3.64 3.67 -11.39
CA MET A 49 4.45 2.61 -12.00
C MET A 49 4.90 2.96 -13.42
N LEU A 50 4.04 3.59 -14.23
CA LEU A 50 4.42 4.10 -15.55
C LEU A 50 5.49 5.17 -15.45
N LEU A 51 5.32 6.16 -14.55
CA LEU A 51 6.29 7.23 -14.33
C LEU A 51 7.65 6.69 -13.88
N GLY A 52 7.67 5.73 -12.95
CA GLY A 52 8.93 5.11 -12.50
C GLY A 52 9.68 4.34 -13.58
N ARG A 53 9.04 4.06 -14.72
CA ARG A 53 9.68 3.44 -15.88
C ARG A 53 10.04 4.44 -16.98
N LEU A 54 9.25 5.51 -17.14
CA LEU A 54 9.48 6.56 -18.14
C LEU A 54 10.59 7.52 -17.70
N ILE A 55 10.71 7.77 -16.40
CA ILE A 55 11.70 8.67 -15.84
C ILE A 55 12.96 7.85 -15.53
N PRO A 56 14.13 8.17 -16.13
CA PRO A 56 15.36 7.39 -15.99
C PRO A 56 16.08 7.55 -14.64
N LEU A 57 15.40 8.07 -13.61
CA LEU A 57 15.94 8.19 -12.27
C LEU A 57 15.81 6.84 -11.55
N SER A 58 16.87 6.41 -10.85
CA SER A 58 16.92 5.15 -10.08
C SER A 58 16.09 5.19 -8.78
N ILE A 59 14.92 5.82 -8.84
CA ILE A 59 13.99 5.94 -7.72
C ILE A 59 13.00 4.77 -7.80
N PRO A 60 12.73 4.07 -6.69
CA PRO A 60 11.72 3.01 -6.66
C PRO A 60 10.34 3.51 -7.11
N SER A 61 9.58 2.71 -7.87
CA SER A 61 8.23 3.05 -8.32
C SER A 61 7.29 3.49 -7.19
N ILE A 62 7.46 2.92 -5.99
CA ILE A 62 6.64 3.26 -4.82
C ILE A 62 6.78 4.72 -4.38
N ALA A 63 7.95 5.34 -4.58
CA ALA A 63 8.12 6.75 -4.28
C ALA A 63 7.33 7.64 -5.25
N TYR A 64 7.29 7.30 -6.55
CA TYR A 64 6.46 8.00 -7.52
C TYR A 64 4.97 7.88 -7.20
N ILE A 65 4.52 6.68 -6.80
CA ILE A 65 3.14 6.45 -6.37
C ILE A 65 2.81 7.34 -5.15
N GLY A 66 3.70 7.39 -4.15
CA GLY A 66 3.51 8.22 -2.96
C GLY A 66 3.44 9.72 -3.27
N VAL A 67 4.38 10.23 -4.06
CA VAL A 67 4.40 11.64 -4.48
C VAL A 67 3.16 11.99 -5.29
N LEU A 68 2.74 11.13 -6.22
CA LEU A 68 1.54 11.35 -7.03
C LEU A 68 0.26 11.33 -6.18
N GLY A 69 0.17 10.41 -5.22
CA GLY A 69 -0.92 10.39 -4.24
C GLY A 69 -0.98 11.66 -3.40
N LEU A 70 0.18 12.17 -2.96
CA LEU A 70 0.25 13.45 -2.24
C LEU A 70 -0.24 14.60 -3.11
N ILE A 71 0.33 14.77 -4.32
CA ILE A 71 -0.05 15.87 -5.22
C ILE A 71 -1.55 15.86 -5.50
N LEU A 72 -2.14 14.71 -5.78
CA LEU A 72 -3.56 14.59 -6.09
C LEU A 72 -4.49 14.80 -4.89
N THR A 73 -3.96 14.81 -3.66
CA THR A 73 -4.75 15.02 -2.44
C THR A 73 -4.45 16.36 -1.76
N ILE A 74 -3.53 17.17 -2.30
CA ILE A 74 -3.23 18.51 -1.80
C ILE A 74 -4.46 19.43 -1.96
N PRO A 75 -4.84 20.19 -0.90
CA PRO A 75 -5.88 21.21 -1.00
C PRO A 75 -5.53 22.24 -2.10
N GLY A 76 -6.45 22.46 -3.05
CA GLY A 76 -6.26 23.38 -4.18
C GLY A 76 -6.05 22.69 -5.53
N VAL A 77 -5.78 21.37 -5.55
CA VAL A 77 -5.74 20.60 -6.81
C VAL A 77 -7.16 20.21 -7.25
N PRO A 78 -7.51 20.38 -8.54
CA PRO A 78 -8.83 20.00 -9.05
C PRO A 78 -9.11 18.51 -8.78
N GLY A 79 -10.23 18.22 -8.13
CA GLY A 79 -10.62 16.84 -7.80
C GLY A 79 -10.02 16.27 -6.49
N ALA A 80 -9.15 17.00 -5.80
CA ALA A 80 -8.52 16.52 -4.56
C ALA A 80 -9.53 16.18 -3.46
N ALA A 81 -10.57 17.01 -3.29
CA ALA A 81 -11.62 16.75 -2.31
C ALA A 81 -12.41 15.46 -2.61
N HIS A 82 -12.64 15.15 -3.88
CA HIS A 82 -13.33 13.92 -4.29
C HIS A 82 -12.46 12.69 -4.07
N ILE A 83 -11.20 12.75 -4.49
CA ILE A 83 -10.24 11.65 -4.27
C ILE A 83 -10.10 11.37 -2.78
N ALA A 84 -9.86 12.40 -1.96
CA ALA A 84 -9.74 12.26 -0.52
C ALA A 84 -11.02 11.73 0.13
N HIS A 85 -12.21 12.14 -0.34
CA HIS A 85 -13.47 11.60 0.16
C HIS A 85 -13.61 10.11 -0.18
N TRP A 86 -13.33 9.72 -1.43
CA TRP A 86 -13.48 8.32 -1.84
C TRP A 86 -12.49 7.40 -1.14
N THR A 87 -11.24 7.82 -0.97
CA THR A 87 -10.23 7.03 -0.26
C THR A 87 -10.52 6.89 1.22
N LYS A 88 -11.24 7.83 1.85
CA LYS A 88 -11.73 7.68 3.25
C LYS A 88 -12.70 6.52 3.45
N GLN A 89 -13.30 5.98 2.39
CA GLN A 89 -14.19 4.81 2.45
C GLN A 89 -13.43 3.49 2.26
N VAL A 90 -12.10 3.53 2.16
CA VAL A 90 -11.23 2.37 1.98
C VAL A 90 -10.34 2.24 3.20
N ASP A 91 -10.50 1.15 3.94
CA ASP A 91 -9.63 0.84 5.06
C ASP A 91 -8.24 0.43 4.59
N LEU A 92 -7.22 0.97 5.26
CA LEU A 92 -5.84 0.65 4.96
C LEU A 92 -5.53 -0.84 5.20
N MET A 93 -6.15 -1.43 6.21
CA MET A 93 -6.02 -2.87 6.48
C MET A 93 -6.73 -3.71 5.41
N ALA A 94 -7.74 -3.18 4.73
CA ALA A 94 -8.37 -3.86 3.61
C ALA A 94 -7.37 -4.13 2.48
N LEU A 95 -6.49 -3.15 2.24
CA LEU A 95 -5.41 -3.19 1.24
C LEU A 95 -4.22 -4.07 1.66
N ALA A 96 -4.06 -4.37 2.95
CA ALA A 96 -2.95 -5.20 3.45
C ALA A 96 -3.14 -6.69 3.10
N THR A 97 -4.38 -7.17 3.05
CA THR A 97 -4.70 -8.58 2.80
C THR A 97 -4.12 -9.15 1.50
N PRO A 98 -4.28 -8.51 0.33
CA PRO A 98 -3.64 -8.98 -0.90
C PRO A 98 -2.11 -9.09 -0.79
N VAL A 99 -1.46 -8.17 -0.05
CA VAL A 99 -0.01 -8.17 0.14
C VAL A 99 0.42 -9.36 0.96
N VAL A 100 -0.25 -9.61 2.09
CA VAL A 100 0.04 -10.74 2.97
C VAL A 100 -0.26 -12.08 2.27
N ALA A 101 -1.35 -12.15 1.50
CA ALA A 101 -1.68 -13.32 0.70
C ALA A 101 -0.59 -13.63 -0.34
N TYR A 102 -0.10 -12.61 -1.07
CA TYR A 102 0.99 -12.79 -2.02
C TYR A 102 2.30 -13.20 -1.34
N ALA A 103 2.62 -12.60 -0.18
CA ALA A 103 3.78 -13.00 0.61
C ALA A 103 3.69 -14.48 1.03
N GLY A 104 2.53 -14.93 1.49
CA GLY A 104 2.29 -16.33 1.83
C GLY A 104 2.46 -17.28 0.64
N ILE A 105 1.88 -16.94 -0.51
CA ILE A 105 2.03 -17.71 -1.76
C ILE A 105 3.49 -17.76 -2.21
N SER A 106 4.21 -16.64 -2.12
CA SER A 106 5.63 -16.54 -2.49
C SER A 106 6.51 -17.43 -1.61
N ILE A 107 6.25 -17.46 -0.30
CA ILE A 107 6.92 -18.36 0.64
C ILE A 107 6.58 -19.82 0.32
N GLY A 108 5.30 -20.13 0.05
CA GLY A 108 4.87 -21.47 -0.33
C GLY A 108 5.56 -21.98 -1.60
N ASN A 109 5.72 -21.12 -2.60
CA ASN A 109 6.43 -21.45 -3.85
C ASN A 109 7.93 -21.70 -3.65
N SER A 110 8.51 -21.16 -2.57
CA SER A 110 9.94 -21.29 -2.21
C SER A 110 10.15 -22.03 -0.89
N TRP A 111 9.26 -22.98 -0.57
CA TRP A 111 9.20 -23.67 0.72
C TRP A 111 10.54 -24.26 1.19
N LEU A 112 11.30 -24.84 0.25
CA LEU A 112 12.59 -25.49 0.48
C LEU A 112 13.63 -24.47 0.99
N ALA A 113 13.60 -23.25 0.42
CA ALA A 113 14.46 -22.16 0.84
C ALA A 113 13.98 -21.58 2.18
N PHE A 114 12.67 -21.50 2.38
CA PHE A 114 12.07 -21.07 3.65
C PHE A 114 12.49 -21.96 4.83
N LEU A 115 12.54 -23.28 4.67
CA LEU A 115 13.00 -24.19 5.73
C LEU A 115 14.45 -23.95 6.16
N LYS A 116 15.32 -23.45 5.27
CA LYS A 116 16.73 -23.16 5.57
C LYS A 116 16.91 -21.93 6.47
N LEU A 117 15.93 -21.03 6.52
CA LEU A 117 15.96 -19.82 7.35
C LEU A 117 15.86 -20.13 8.86
N GLY A 118 15.22 -21.24 9.24
CA GLY A 118 15.16 -21.75 10.61
C GLY A 118 14.55 -20.79 11.65
N TRP A 119 14.67 -21.14 12.93
CA TRP A 119 14.09 -20.41 14.06
C TRP A 119 14.63 -18.98 14.23
N ARG A 120 15.85 -18.69 13.74
CA ARG A 120 16.48 -17.36 13.82
C ARG A 120 15.61 -16.29 13.15
N THR A 121 14.88 -16.66 12.12
CA THR A 121 13.99 -15.75 11.37
C THR A 121 12.82 -15.27 12.21
N ILE A 122 12.34 -16.07 13.16
CA ILE A 122 11.27 -15.66 14.09
C ILE A 122 11.78 -14.52 14.98
N ILE A 123 12.98 -14.66 15.53
CA ILE A 123 13.60 -13.62 16.38
C ILE A 123 13.86 -12.36 15.57
N VAL A 124 14.46 -12.49 14.38
CA VAL A 124 14.69 -11.34 13.49
C VAL A 124 13.37 -10.66 13.16
N GLY A 125 12.30 -11.41 12.85
CA GLY A 125 10.97 -10.89 12.59
C GLY A 125 10.40 -10.11 13.79
N MET A 126 10.49 -10.66 15.01
CA MET A 126 10.06 -9.95 16.22
C MET A 126 10.84 -8.65 16.43
N VAL A 127 12.17 -8.69 16.29
CA VAL A 127 13.01 -7.49 16.43
C VAL A 127 12.66 -6.45 15.37
N VAL A 128 12.42 -6.84 14.12
CA VAL A 128 12.03 -5.93 13.03
C VAL A 128 10.67 -5.28 13.30
N LEU A 129 9.67 -6.05 13.72
CA LEU A 129 8.34 -5.52 14.05
C LEU A 129 8.40 -4.54 15.22
N ILE A 130 9.11 -4.90 16.30
CA ILE A 130 9.30 -4.02 17.47
C ILE A 130 10.05 -2.74 17.06
N SER A 131 11.15 -2.88 16.31
CA SER A 131 11.96 -1.74 15.89
C SER A 131 11.18 -0.77 15.00
N THR A 132 10.34 -1.28 14.10
CA THR A 132 9.51 -0.44 13.22
C THR A 132 8.47 0.33 14.03
N TYR A 133 7.82 -0.32 15.00
CA TYR A 133 6.84 0.31 15.87
C TYR A 133 7.48 1.36 16.78
N VAL A 134 8.53 0.98 17.52
CA VAL A 134 9.23 1.87 18.46
C VAL A 134 9.86 3.04 17.73
N GLY A 135 10.51 2.81 16.59
CA GLY A 135 11.09 3.87 15.76
C GLY A 135 10.03 4.89 15.30
N SER A 136 8.87 4.41 14.84
CA SER A 136 7.76 5.27 14.45
C SER A 136 7.19 6.06 15.64
N ALA A 137 7.08 5.42 16.81
CA ALA A 137 6.59 6.06 18.03
C ALA A 137 7.54 7.16 18.52
N VAL A 138 8.86 6.94 18.49
CA VAL A 138 9.86 7.94 18.88
C VAL A 138 9.80 9.16 17.96
N VAL A 139 9.71 8.96 16.64
CA VAL A 139 9.57 10.07 15.70
C VAL A 139 8.27 10.84 15.94
N ALA A 140 7.15 10.13 16.14
CA ALA A 140 5.87 10.77 16.47
C ALA A 140 5.98 11.60 17.76
N GLU A 141 6.54 11.03 18.83
CA GLU A 141 6.73 11.71 20.12
C GLU A 141 7.55 13.00 19.97
N ILE A 142 8.66 12.96 19.24
CA ILE A 142 9.51 14.13 19.00
C ILE A 142 8.73 15.22 18.27
N VAL A 143 8.02 14.86 17.19
CA VAL A 143 7.27 15.82 16.37
C VAL A 143 6.10 16.42 17.17
N LEU A 144 5.35 15.60 17.90
CA LEU A 144 4.22 16.04 18.72
C LEU A 144 4.67 16.98 19.85
N ARG A 145 5.81 16.72 20.49
CA ARG A 145 6.42 17.60 21.49
C ARG A 145 6.85 18.95 20.91
N ILE A 146 7.46 18.94 19.73
CA ILE A 146 7.82 20.19 19.02
C ILE A 146 6.56 21.01 18.69
N GLN A 147 5.45 20.34 18.40
CA GLN A 147 4.15 20.97 18.12
C GLN A 147 3.38 21.37 19.39
N GLY A 148 3.84 21.01 20.59
CA GLY A 148 3.18 21.30 21.86
C GLY A 148 1.89 20.53 22.10
N MET A 149 1.68 19.40 21.42
CA MET A 149 0.49 18.56 21.60
C MET A 149 0.65 17.54 22.75
N VAL A 150 1.89 17.26 23.17
CA VAL A 150 2.30 16.42 24.32
C VAL A 150 3.55 17.03 24.94
#